data_AF-A0A3D2R3B3-F1
#
_entry.id   AF-A0A3D2R3B3-F1
#
_cell.length_a   1.000
_cell.length_b   1.000
_cell.length_c   1.000
_cell.angle_alpha   90.00
_cell.angle_beta   90.00
_cell.angle_gamma   90.00
#
_symmetry.space_group_name_H-M   'P 1'
#
loop_
_entity.id
_entity.type
_entity.pdbx_description
1 polymer ?
#
loop_
_entity_poly.entity_id
_entity_poly.type
_entity_poly.pdbx_seq_one_letter_code
_entity_poly.pdbx_strand_id
1 'polypeptide(L)'
;MVFIKVCKGLRKYLHAALSTGGMNRLFEKEEWKKNFEFLPDMIKSKWIEAAKKATENQSSEISIAHGEWVLMMVRKMKDYKIKVMAGTDTPIGFLTPGFSLHKELEMLVKGGMLPLEAIESATLLPAKYFKVQDSIGTIEKNMIADLVLLNANPLIDITNTQKIDAVVRNGKFYNRKALDSLLNSN
;
A
#
# COMPACT_ATOMS: atom_id res chain seq x y z
N MET A 1 -7.82 -5.42 -9.01
CA MET A 1 -6.57 -6.07 -8.56
C MET A 1 -5.39 -5.16 -8.90
N VAL A 2 -4.40 -5.08 -8.01
CA VAL A 2 -3.36 -4.05 -8.05
C VAL A 2 -2.04 -4.65 -8.55
N PHE A 3 -1.65 -4.35 -9.79
CA PHE A 3 -0.25 -4.43 -10.21
C PHE A 3 0.30 -3.01 -10.27
N ILE A 4 1.23 -2.68 -9.37
CA ILE A 4 1.97 -1.40 -9.41
C ILE A 4 3.34 -1.69 -10.02
N LYS A 5 3.49 -1.30 -11.29
CA LYS A 5 4.81 -1.12 -11.89
C LYS A 5 5.34 0.23 -11.39
N VAL A 6 6.37 0.20 -10.56
CA VAL A 6 7.12 1.42 -10.20
C VAL A 6 7.84 1.89 -11.46
N CYS A 7 7.30 2.91 -12.13
CA CYS A 7 7.94 3.56 -13.27
C CYS A 7 8.34 4.98 -12.88
N LYS A 8 9.63 5.28 -12.99
CA LYS A 8 10.18 6.63 -12.88
C LYS A 8 9.68 7.47 -14.06
N GLY A 9 8.90 8.51 -13.80
CA GLY A 9 8.50 9.50 -14.81
C GLY A 9 7.20 10.24 -14.49
N LEU A 10 7.32 11.52 -14.12
CA LEU A 10 6.28 12.56 -13.95
C LEU A 10 5.19 12.40 -12.85
N ARG A 11 5.41 13.14 -11.74
CA ARG A 11 4.53 14.01 -10.92
C ARG A 11 3.00 13.73 -10.76
N LYS A 12 2.53 12.47 -10.74
CA LYS A 12 1.15 12.14 -10.29
C LYS A 12 1.08 10.98 -9.26
N TYR A 13 2.20 10.68 -8.63
CA TYR A 13 2.28 9.69 -7.54
C TYR A 13 2.25 10.42 -6.20
N LEU A 14 1.52 9.84 -5.25
CA LEU A 14 1.65 10.20 -3.85
C LEU A 14 2.17 8.98 -3.09
N HIS A 15 3.07 9.23 -2.15
CA HIS A 15 3.70 8.23 -1.29
C HIS A 15 3.34 8.51 0.17
N ALA A 16 2.04 8.58 0.46
CA ALA A 16 1.53 9.04 1.75
C ALA A 16 2.05 8.19 2.93
N ALA A 17 2.16 6.87 2.78
CA ALA A 17 2.73 5.96 3.78
C ALA A 17 4.19 6.25 4.07
N LEU A 18 5.01 6.48 3.03
CA LEU A 18 6.43 6.83 3.20
C LEU A 18 6.58 8.23 3.80
N SER A 19 5.90 9.22 3.23
CA SER A 19 6.03 10.62 3.65
C SER A 19 5.49 10.87 5.07
N THR A 20 4.52 10.09 5.52
CA THR A 20 4.04 10.11 6.91
C THR A 20 4.82 9.17 7.84
N GLY A 21 5.83 8.45 7.34
CA GLY A 21 6.58 7.45 8.08
C GLY A 21 7.29 7.99 9.32
N GLY A 22 7.81 9.22 9.29
CA GLY A 22 8.42 9.88 10.45
C GLY A 22 7.42 10.25 11.56
N MET A 23 6.16 10.52 11.19
CA MET A 23 5.06 10.78 12.13
C MET A 23 4.49 9.48 12.70
N ASN A 24 4.23 8.49 11.84
CA ASN A 24 3.54 7.26 12.22
C ASN A 24 4.46 6.16 12.78
N ARG A 25 5.77 6.26 12.50
CA ARG A 25 6.85 5.38 12.95
C ARG A 25 6.47 3.90 12.93
N LEU A 26 5.96 3.45 11.77
CA LEU A 26 5.42 2.10 11.62
C LEU A 26 6.41 1.00 12.04
N PHE A 27 7.70 1.22 11.76
CA PHE A 27 8.79 0.32 12.13
C PHE A 27 8.93 0.06 13.64
N GLU A 28 8.33 0.87 14.51
CA GLU A 28 8.33 0.66 15.96
C GLU A 28 7.25 -0.32 16.40
N LYS A 29 6.16 -0.41 15.64
CA LYS A 29 4.99 -1.20 16.02
C LYS A 29 5.30 -2.68 15.88
N GLU A 30 5.10 -3.43 16.95
CA GLU A 30 5.32 -4.89 16.97
C GLU A 30 4.53 -5.61 15.88
N GLU A 31 3.28 -5.18 15.63
CA GLU A 31 2.48 -5.72 14.54
C GLU A 31 3.12 -5.51 13.16
N TRP A 32 3.74 -4.36 12.91
CA TRP A 32 4.42 -4.09 11.65
C TRP A 32 5.72 -4.89 11.52
N LYS A 33 6.47 -5.04 12.61
CA LYS A 33 7.72 -5.81 12.63
C LYS A 33 7.52 -7.29 12.27
N LYS A 34 6.34 -7.86 12.54
CA LYS A 34 5.98 -9.21 12.07
C LYS A 34 6.18 -9.34 10.56
N ASN A 35 5.86 -8.30 9.79
CA ASN A 35 6.02 -8.31 8.34
C ASN A 35 7.50 -8.44 7.90
N PHE A 36 8.48 -8.17 8.77
CA PHE A 36 9.89 -8.36 8.43
C PHE A 36 10.29 -9.84 8.33
N GLU A 37 9.46 -10.76 8.83
CA GLU A 37 9.72 -12.20 8.70
C GLU A 37 9.70 -12.68 7.25
N PHE A 38 8.99 -11.96 6.37
CA PHE A 38 8.90 -12.26 4.94
C PHE A 38 10.03 -11.63 4.11
N LEU A 39 10.98 -10.95 4.75
CA LEU A 39 12.15 -10.38 4.08
C LEU A 39 13.30 -11.39 4.07
N PRO A 40 14.21 -11.34 3.07
CA PRO A 40 15.44 -12.13 3.09
C PRO A 40 16.23 -11.89 4.39
N ASP A 41 16.83 -12.94 4.97
CA ASP A 41 17.45 -12.92 6.30
C ASP A 41 18.43 -11.76 6.53
N MET A 42 19.26 -11.48 5.52
CA MET A 42 20.21 -10.36 5.57
C MET A 42 19.51 -9.00 5.66
N ILE A 43 18.41 -8.83 4.92
CA ILE A 43 17.63 -7.58 4.93
C ILE A 43 16.85 -7.46 6.25
N LYS A 44 16.19 -8.55 6.67
CA LYS A 44 15.48 -8.64 7.94
C LYS A 44 16.38 -8.23 9.12
N SER A 45 17.57 -8.82 9.22
CA SER A 45 18.51 -8.52 10.31
C SER A 45 18.93 -7.06 10.32
N LYS A 46 19.29 -6.50 9.15
CA LYS A 46 19.64 -5.07 9.01
C LYS A 46 18.47 -4.15 9.39
N TRP A 47 17.26 -4.49 8.98
CA TRP A 47 16.06 -3.69 9.26
C TRP A 47 15.70 -3.73 10.74
N ILE A 48 15.79 -4.88 11.41
CA ILE A 48 15.56 -5.00 12.85
C ILE A 48 16.57 -4.13 13.61
N GLU A 49 17.86 -4.20 13.26
CA GLU A 49 18.90 -3.40 13.91
C GLU A 49 18.67 -1.89 13.69
N ALA A 50 18.39 -1.49 12.45
CA ALA A 50 18.14 -0.08 12.12
C ALA A 50 16.86 0.45 12.78
N ALA A 51 15.79 -0.35 12.84
CA ALA A 51 14.55 0.02 13.51
C ALA A 51 14.77 0.20 15.02
N LYS A 52 15.56 -0.67 15.67
CA LYS A 52 15.92 -0.53 17.09
C LYS A 52 16.63 0.79 17.37
N LYS A 53 17.68 1.12 16.59
CA LYS A 53 18.42 2.38 16.70
C LYS A 53 17.53 3.61 16.45
N ALA A 54 16.61 3.51 15.49
CA ALA A 54 15.68 4.60 15.21
C ALA A 54 14.69 4.83 16.37
N THR A 55 14.23 3.74 17.02
CA THR A 55 13.19 3.75 18.07
C THR A 55 13.59 4.52 19.33
N GLU A 56 14.90 4.59 19.61
CA GLU A 56 15.44 5.34 20.75
C GLU A 56 15.20 6.86 20.65
N ASN A 57 14.85 7.35 19.45
CA ASN A 57 14.53 8.76 19.21
C ASN A 57 13.03 8.96 19.01
N GLN A 58 12.39 9.82 19.81
CA GLN A 58 10.99 10.23 19.61
C GLN A 58 10.78 10.89 18.23
N SER A 59 9.56 10.85 17.68
CA SER A 59 9.20 11.70 16.53
C SER A 59 9.50 13.16 16.86
N SER A 60 10.36 13.79 16.06
CA SER A 60 10.56 15.23 16.15
C SER A 60 9.29 15.98 15.75
N GLU A 61 9.08 17.18 16.29
CA GLU A 61 7.98 18.07 15.91
C GLU A 61 7.93 18.29 14.38
N ILE A 62 9.11 18.40 13.75
CA ILE A 62 9.26 18.51 12.29
C ILE A 62 8.66 17.29 11.57
N SER A 63 8.88 16.07 12.09
CA SER A 63 8.36 14.85 11.47
C SER A 63 6.84 14.77 11.57
N ILE A 64 6.27 15.21 12.70
CA ILE A 64 4.83 15.29 12.91
C ILE A 64 4.21 16.32 11.95
N ALA A 65 4.74 17.55 11.95
CA ALA A 65 4.28 18.62 11.08
C ALA A 65 4.35 18.24 9.58
N HIS A 66 5.42 17.54 9.17
CA HIS A 66 5.54 17.03 7.81
C HIS A 66 4.45 15.99 7.48
N GLY A 67 4.18 15.04 8.38
CA GLY A 67 3.13 14.04 8.19
C GLY A 67 1.74 14.66 8.11
N GLU A 68 1.43 15.62 8.97
CA GLU A 68 0.16 16.36 8.93
C GLU A 68 0.00 17.17 7.66
N TRP A 69 1.08 17.84 7.21
CA TRP A 69 1.10 18.57 5.94
C TRP A 69 0.79 17.65 4.76
N VAL A 70 1.37 16.44 4.72
CA VAL A 70 1.08 15.43 3.69
C VAL A 70 -0.40 15.03 3.69
N LEU A 71 -0.99 14.76 4.86
CA LEU A 71 -2.41 14.41 4.98
C LEU A 71 -3.32 15.57 4.54
N MET A 72 -2.94 16.81 4.87
CA MET A 72 -3.62 18.00 4.35
C MET A 72 -3.52 18.08 2.82
N MET A 73 -2.37 17.74 2.22
CA MET A 73 -2.21 17.71 0.76
C MET A 73 -3.10 16.68 0.10
N VAL A 74 -3.23 15.47 0.67
CA VAL A 74 -4.21 14.46 0.21
C VAL A 74 -5.61 15.08 0.17
N ARG A 75 -6.01 15.75 1.26
CA ARG A 75 -7.34 16.37 1.37
C ARG A 75 -7.55 17.42 0.29
N LYS A 76 -6.59 18.33 0.11
CA LYS A 76 -6.68 19.35 -0.94
C LYS A 76 -6.77 18.71 -2.32
N MET A 77 -5.97 17.69 -2.63
CA MET A 77 -6.06 16.98 -3.92
C MET A 77 -7.46 16.42 -4.17
N LYS A 78 -8.09 15.80 -3.15
CA LYS A 78 -9.48 15.35 -3.22
C LYS A 78 -10.44 16.51 -3.48
N ASP A 79 -10.36 17.59 -2.70
CA ASP A 79 -11.25 18.75 -2.81
C ASP A 79 -11.17 19.40 -4.21
N TYR A 80 -9.98 19.40 -4.82
CA TYR A 80 -9.74 19.85 -6.19
C TYR A 80 -9.96 18.77 -7.26
N LYS A 81 -10.49 17.59 -6.90
CA LYS A 81 -10.77 16.45 -7.81
C LYS A 81 -9.54 15.99 -8.61
N ILE A 82 -8.36 16.12 -8.03
CA ILE A 82 -7.11 15.64 -8.61
C ILE A 82 -7.03 14.13 -8.41
N LYS A 83 -6.87 13.41 -9.52
CA LYS A 83 -6.70 11.95 -9.51
C LYS A 83 -5.30 11.60 -9.03
N VAL A 84 -5.23 10.76 -8.00
CA VAL A 84 -3.98 10.27 -7.38
C VAL A 84 -3.83 8.78 -7.65
N MET A 85 -2.59 8.34 -7.89
CA MET A 85 -2.24 6.92 -7.91
C MET A 85 -1.51 6.57 -6.61
N ALA A 86 -1.91 5.47 -5.97
CA ALA A 86 -1.21 4.92 -4.83
C ALA A 86 0.17 4.39 -5.25
N GLY A 87 1.20 4.77 -4.50
CA GLY A 87 2.53 4.20 -4.64
C GLY A 87 3.26 4.30 -3.31
N THR A 88 4.16 3.37 -3.02
CA THR A 88 4.80 3.30 -1.69
C THR A 88 6.28 3.66 -1.69
N ASP A 89 6.92 3.64 -2.86
CA ASP A 89 8.38 3.69 -3.01
C ASP A 89 9.12 2.59 -2.21
N THR A 90 8.42 1.48 -1.98
CA THR A 90 8.94 0.28 -1.32
C THR A 90 10.21 -0.22 -2.04
N PRO A 91 11.27 -0.60 -1.30
CA PRO A 91 11.28 -0.90 0.14
C PRO A 91 11.83 0.23 1.04
N ILE A 92 11.72 1.50 0.65
CA ILE A 92 12.26 2.62 1.44
C ILE A 92 11.48 2.80 2.77
N GLY A 93 12.16 3.20 3.85
CA GLY A 93 11.52 3.61 5.09
C GLY A 93 10.86 2.48 5.89
N PHE A 94 11.45 1.28 5.87
CA PHE A 94 10.91 0.06 6.52
C PHE A 94 9.54 -0.39 5.99
N LEU A 95 9.22 -0.01 4.75
CA LEU A 95 7.99 -0.41 4.08
C LEU A 95 8.17 -1.81 3.47
N THR A 96 7.58 -2.83 4.11
CA THR A 96 7.61 -4.21 3.60
C THR A 96 6.81 -4.32 2.28
N PRO A 97 7.36 -4.97 1.22
CA PRO A 97 6.62 -5.23 -0.02
C PRO A 97 5.28 -5.94 0.20
N GLY A 98 4.27 -5.59 -0.59
CA GLY A 98 2.89 -6.06 -0.41
C GLY A 98 2.16 -5.28 0.69
N PHE A 99 2.58 -5.45 1.95
CA PHE A 99 1.93 -4.84 3.13
C PHE A 99 1.88 -3.30 3.07
N SER A 100 2.95 -2.68 2.58
CA SER A 100 3.07 -1.22 2.43
C SER A 100 1.99 -0.58 1.57
N LEU A 101 1.44 -1.29 0.58
CA LEU A 101 0.37 -0.73 -0.25
C LEU A 101 -0.93 -0.57 0.55
N HIS A 102 -1.27 -1.52 1.41
CA HIS A 102 -2.44 -1.39 2.28
C HIS A 102 -2.30 -0.18 3.21
N LYS A 103 -1.08 0.06 3.69
CA LYS A 103 -0.77 1.23 4.49
C LYS A 103 -0.90 2.54 3.70
N GLU A 104 -0.51 2.56 2.43
CA GLU A 104 -0.73 3.70 1.53
C GLU A 104 -2.23 4.03 1.45
N LEU A 105 -3.07 3.03 1.23
CA LEU A 105 -4.53 3.20 1.18
C LEU A 105 -5.09 3.76 2.49
N GLU A 106 -4.61 3.26 3.63
CA GLU A 106 -4.98 3.80 4.95
C GLU A 106 -4.59 5.27 5.10
N MET A 107 -3.43 5.69 4.59
CA MET A 107 -2.99 7.08 4.66
C MET A 107 -3.77 8.00 3.71
N LEU A 108 -4.16 7.49 2.54
CA LEU A 108 -5.05 8.23 1.63
C LEU A 108 -6.42 8.46 2.28
N VAL A 109 -6.99 7.44 2.93
CA VAL A 109 -8.25 7.58 3.67
C VAL A 109 -8.09 8.49 4.88
N LYS A 110 -7.00 8.37 5.65
CA LYS A 110 -6.69 9.28 6.77
C LYS A 110 -6.54 10.73 6.30
N GLY A 111 -6.02 10.95 5.09
CA GLY A 111 -5.94 12.24 4.42
C GLY A 111 -7.29 12.73 3.87
N GLY A 112 -8.37 11.99 4.04
CA GLY A 112 -9.73 12.41 3.72
C GLY A 112 -10.34 11.78 2.46
N MET A 113 -9.63 10.91 1.73
CA MET A 113 -10.23 10.15 0.64
C MET A 113 -11.30 9.17 1.15
N LEU A 114 -12.32 8.93 0.36
CA LEU A 114 -13.27 7.84 0.60
C LEU A 114 -12.56 6.49 0.36
N PRO A 115 -12.98 5.41 1.04
CA PRO A 115 -12.40 4.10 0.80
C PRO A 115 -12.44 3.65 -0.67
N LEU A 116 -13.52 3.98 -1.39
CA LEU A 116 -13.62 3.69 -2.82
C LEU A 116 -12.58 4.45 -3.65
N GLU A 117 -12.36 5.75 -3.37
CA GLU A 117 -11.36 6.58 -4.06
C GLU A 117 -9.94 6.03 -3.82
N ALA A 118 -9.66 5.60 -2.58
CA ALA A 118 -8.40 4.96 -2.24
C ALA A 118 -8.22 3.64 -3.02
N ILE A 119 -9.25 2.79 -3.11
CA ILE A 119 -9.19 1.55 -3.91
C ILE A 119 -8.95 1.86 -5.39
N GLU A 120 -9.66 2.84 -5.96
CA GLU A 120 -9.48 3.27 -7.36
C GLU A 120 -8.06 3.78 -7.63
N SER A 121 -7.43 4.45 -6.66
CA SER A 121 -6.04 4.93 -6.76
C SER A 121 -5.02 3.79 -6.94
N ALA A 122 -5.37 2.57 -6.55
CA ALA A 122 -4.53 1.39 -6.70
C ALA A 122 -4.98 0.47 -7.86
N THR A 123 -6.15 0.69 -8.46
CA THR A 123 -6.71 -0.18 -9.51
C THR A 123 -6.96 0.58 -10.81
N LEU A 124 -8.08 1.28 -10.91
CA LEU A 124 -8.57 1.94 -12.11
C LEU A 124 -7.72 3.14 -12.54
N LEU A 125 -7.26 3.96 -11.59
CA LEU A 125 -6.52 5.18 -11.90
C LEU A 125 -5.13 4.87 -12.48
N PRO A 126 -4.34 3.94 -11.94
CA PRO A 126 -3.12 3.47 -12.60
C PRO A 126 -3.39 2.89 -14.00
N ALA A 127 -4.42 2.05 -14.16
CA ALA A 127 -4.75 1.47 -15.46
C ALA A 127 -5.07 2.54 -16.52
N LYS A 128 -5.85 3.57 -16.15
CA LYS A 128 -6.15 4.73 -17.00
C LYS A 128 -4.90 5.55 -17.32
N TYR A 129 -4.03 5.77 -16.33
CA TYR A 129 -2.80 6.55 -16.52
C TYR A 129 -1.86 5.89 -17.53
N PHE A 130 -1.73 4.57 -17.43
CA PHE A 130 -0.89 3.78 -18.34
C PHE A 130 -1.58 3.36 -19.64
N LYS A 131 -2.84 3.78 -19.86
CA LYS A 131 -3.64 3.47 -21.04
C LYS A 131 -3.84 1.96 -21.26
N VAL A 132 -4.05 1.22 -20.17
CA VAL A 132 -4.30 -0.23 -20.17
C VAL A 132 -5.62 -0.58 -19.49
N GLN A 133 -6.50 0.42 -19.30
CA GLN A 133 -7.80 0.23 -18.66
C GLN A 133 -8.74 -0.71 -19.42
N ASP A 134 -8.46 -0.97 -20.71
CA ASP A 134 -9.27 -1.86 -21.54
C ASP A 134 -8.96 -3.35 -21.30
N SER A 135 -7.92 -3.66 -20.48
CA SER A 135 -7.52 -5.03 -20.15
C SER A 135 -7.42 -5.30 -18.65
N ILE A 136 -7.17 -4.28 -17.82
CA ILE A 136 -7.02 -4.40 -16.36
C ILE A 136 -7.63 -3.20 -15.62
N GLY A 137 -7.86 -3.36 -14.32
CA GLY A 137 -8.20 -2.26 -13.40
C GLY A 137 -9.65 -2.24 -12.94
N THR A 138 -10.58 -2.85 -13.68
CA THR A 138 -11.98 -3.09 -13.27
C THR A 138 -12.36 -4.57 -13.40
N ILE A 139 -13.57 -4.92 -12.98
CA ILE A 139 -14.13 -6.27 -13.10
C ILE A 139 -15.21 -6.22 -14.17
N GLU A 140 -14.83 -6.55 -15.40
CA GLU A 140 -15.69 -6.52 -16.57
C GLU A 140 -15.41 -7.71 -17.49
N LYS A 141 -16.35 -8.01 -18.40
CA LYS A 141 -16.18 -9.08 -19.37
C LYS A 141 -14.99 -8.77 -20.29
N ASN A 142 -14.24 -9.80 -20.67
CA ASN A 142 -13.05 -9.75 -21.55
C ASN A 142 -11.81 -9.06 -20.94
N MET A 143 -11.82 -8.72 -19.65
CA MET A 143 -10.62 -8.28 -18.94
C MET A 143 -9.78 -9.47 -18.45
N ILE A 144 -8.51 -9.23 -18.13
CA ILE A 144 -7.66 -10.23 -17.48
C ILE A 144 -8.27 -10.58 -16.13
N ALA A 145 -8.40 -11.88 -15.85
CA ALA A 145 -9.02 -12.40 -14.63
C ALA A 145 -8.05 -12.28 -13.45
N ASP A 146 -8.02 -11.07 -12.92
CA ASP A 146 -7.04 -10.57 -11.99
C ASP A 146 -7.83 -9.98 -10.81
N LEU A 147 -7.93 -10.73 -9.70
CA LEU A 147 -8.88 -10.49 -8.60
C LEU A 147 -8.25 -10.74 -7.22
N VAL A 148 -8.72 -9.99 -6.22
CA VAL A 148 -8.44 -10.23 -4.80
C VAL A 148 -9.78 -10.40 -4.09
N LEU A 149 -9.98 -11.54 -3.43
CA LEU A 149 -11.18 -11.83 -2.67
C LEU A 149 -10.93 -11.52 -1.20
N LEU A 150 -11.84 -10.77 -0.58
CA LEU A 150 -11.71 -10.28 0.78
C LEU A 150 -12.82 -10.87 1.67
N ASN A 151 -12.46 -11.22 2.90
CA ASN A 151 -13.40 -11.72 3.92
C ASN A 151 -14.18 -10.60 4.64
N ALA A 152 -13.93 -9.34 4.29
CA ALA A 152 -14.65 -8.20 4.83
C ALA A 152 -14.70 -7.05 3.81
N ASN A 153 -15.70 -6.18 3.96
CA ASN A 153 -15.97 -5.10 3.02
C ASN A 153 -14.98 -3.92 3.22
N PRO A 154 -14.11 -3.60 2.23
CA PRO A 154 -13.14 -2.51 2.33
C PRO A 154 -13.77 -1.11 2.21
N LEU A 155 -15.04 -1.01 1.82
CA LEU A 155 -15.77 0.26 1.77
C LEU A 155 -16.24 0.72 3.15
N ILE A 156 -16.36 -0.20 4.12
CA ILE A 156 -16.69 0.10 5.51
C ILE A 156 -15.42 0.50 6.27
N ASP A 157 -14.35 -0.26 6.07
CA ASP A 157 -13.04 0.00 6.67
C ASP A 157 -11.95 -0.42 5.68
N ILE A 158 -11.11 0.53 5.28
CA ILE A 158 -10.06 0.30 4.28
C ILE A 158 -9.02 -0.73 4.74
N THR A 159 -8.87 -0.96 6.06
CA THR A 159 -7.98 -2.00 6.59
C THR A 159 -8.45 -3.41 6.21
N ASN A 160 -9.74 -3.60 5.87
CA ASN A 160 -10.27 -4.87 5.39
C ASN A 160 -9.64 -5.32 4.05
N THR A 161 -8.94 -4.42 3.34
CA THR A 161 -8.12 -4.83 2.17
C THR A 161 -7.04 -5.85 2.53
N GLN A 162 -6.66 -5.98 3.80
CA GLN A 162 -5.68 -6.97 4.28
C GLN A 162 -6.31 -8.34 4.59
N LYS A 163 -7.66 -8.43 4.68
CA LYS A 163 -8.38 -9.68 5.00
C LYS A 163 -8.57 -10.54 3.76
N ILE A 164 -7.45 -10.89 3.10
CA ILE A 164 -7.42 -11.61 1.82
C ILE A 164 -7.70 -13.10 2.04
N ASP A 165 -8.76 -13.57 1.40
CA ASP A 165 -9.17 -14.98 1.39
C ASP A 165 -8.50 -15.75 0.24
N ALA A 166 -8.52 -15.16 -0.95
CA ALA A 166 -8.00 -15.76 -2.16
C ALA A 166 -7.55 -14.70 -3.18
N VAL A 167 -6.73 -15.12 -4.12
CA VAL A 167 -6.27 -14.30 -5.25
C VAL A 167 -6.51 -15.08 -6.54
N VAL A 168 -7.04 -14.41 -7.56
CA VAL A 168 -7.02 -14.91 -8.93
C VAL A 168 -5.97 -14.10 -9.68
N ARG A 169 -4.99 -14.77 -10.29
CA ARG A 169 -3.96 -14.12 -11.10
C ARG A 169 -3.97 -14.74 -12.49
N ASN A 170 -4.25 -13.93 -13.51
CA ASN A 170 -4.38 -14.37 -14.90
C ASN A 170 -5.28 -15.61 -15.04
N GLY A 171 -6.43 -15.61 -14.35
CA GLY A 171 -7.40 -16.70 -14.34
C GLY A 171 -7.05 -17.88 -13.43
N LYS A 172 -5.85 -17.93 -12.85
CA LYS A 172 -5.46 -19.00 -11.91
C LYS A 172 -5.85 -18.64 -10.49
N PHE A 173 -6.64 -19.50 -9.86
CA PHE A 173 -7.11 -19.33 -8.49
C PHE A 173 -6.07 -19.83 -7.46
N TYR A 174 -5.81 -19.00 -6.45
CA TYR A 174 -4.96 -19.27 -5.31
C TYR A 174 -5.78 -19.05 -4.03
N ASN A 175 -6.14 -20.15 -3.36
CA ASN A 175 -6.80 -20.07 -2.05
C ASN A 175 -5.80 -19.69 -0.95
N ARG A 176 -6.31 -19.44 0.27
CA ARG A 176 -5.48 -19.10 1.43
C ARG A 176 -4.31 -20.05 1.65
N LYS A 177 -4.55 -21.36 1.64
CA LYS A 177 -3.50 -22.38 1.82
C LYS A 177 -2.39 -22.28 0.75
N ALA A 178 -2.77 -22.07 -0.52
CA ALA A 178 -1.81 -21.89 -1.61
C ALA A 178 -0.99 -20.61 -1.42
N LEU A 179 -1.62 -19.51 -0.99
CA LEU A 179 -0.93 -18.25 -0.70
C LEU A 179 0.07 -18.40 0.46
N ASP A 180 -0.33 -19.03 1.55
CA ASP A 180 0.54 -19.28 2.70
C ASP A 180 1.75 -20.14 2.32
N SER A 181 1.55 -21.10 1.41
CA SER A 181 2.64 -21.95 0.91
C SER A 181 3.71 -21.16 0.14
N LEU A 182 3.34 -20.06 -0.53
CA LEU A 182 4.28 -19.19 -1.26
C LEU A 182 5.18 -18.37 -0.32
N LEU A 183 4.76 -18.15 0.92
CA LEU A 183 5.54 -17.40 1.92
C LEU A 183 6.63 -18.29 2.55
N ASN A 184 6.42 -19.60 2.56
CA ASN A 184 7.30 -20.58 3.20
C ASN A 184 8.31 -21.24 2.23
N SER A 185 8.24 -20.94 0.93
CA SER A 185 9.05 -21.58 -0.11
C SER A 185 10.42 -20.92 -0.36
N ASN A 186 11.00 -20.26 0.65
CA ASN A 186 12.32 -19.62 0.59
C ASN A 186 13.43 -20.57 1.05
#